data_AF-A0A7V9A8U4-F1
#
_entry.id   AF-A0A7V9A8U4-F1
#
_cell.length_a   1.000
_cell.length_b   1.000
_cell.length_c   1.000
_cell.angle_alpha   90.00
_cell.angle_beta   90.00
_cell.angle_gamma   90.00
#
_symmetry.space_group_name_H-M   'P 1'
#
loop_
_entity.id
_entity.type
_entity.pdbx_description
1 polymer ?
#
loop_
_entity_poly.entity_id
_entity_poly.type
_entity_poly.pdbx_seq_one_letter_code
_entity_poly.pdbx_strand_id
1 'polypeptide(L)' 'MTKSQTEVITDLLTRRDAVLAQLAGMTSTDVGALPNTSGTGDHVDHLALRQSLYRELADIDEMLERIAGPQESTSRGRLT' A
#
# COMPACT_ATOMS: atom_id res chain seq x y z
N MET A 1 16.14 -21.27 -1.91
CA MET A 1 15.28 -21.25 -3.10
C MET A 1 15.04 -19.80 -3.46
N THR A 2 15.44 -19.37 -4.66
CA THR A 2 15.12 -18.04 -5.19
C THR A 2 13.66 -18.06 -5.62
N LYS A 3 12.83 -17.15 -5.08
CA LYS A 3 11.45 -16.98 -5.53
C LYS A 3 11.45 -16.60 -7.02
N SER A 4 10.51 -17.16 -7.79
CA SER A 4 10.31 -16.77 -9.18
C SER A 4 9.73 -15.35 -9.27
N GLN A 5 9.92 -14.65 -10.38
CA GLN A 5 9.39 -13.29 -10.56
C GLN A 5 7.87 -13.21 -10.33
N THR A 6 7.11 -14.19 -10.83
CA THR A 6 5.67 -14.31 -10.59
C THR A 6 5.32 -14.47 -9.11
N GLU A 7 6.13 -15.21 -8.36
CA GLU A 7 5.92 -15.39 -6.91
C GLU A 7 6.19 -14.08 -6.16
N VAL A 8 7.22 -13.33 -6.56
CA VAL A 8 7.51 -12.00 -6.00
C VAL A 8 6.36 -11.03 -6.28
N ILE A 9 5.84 -10.97 -7.51
CA ILE A 9 4.70 -10.13 -7.85
C ILE A 9 3.46 -10.50 -7.03
N THR A 10 3.18 -11.81 -6.89
CA THR A 10 2.03 -12.30 -6.12
C THR A 10 2.15 -11.92 -4.65
N ASP A 11 3.35 -12.04 -4.07
CA ASP A 11 3.66 -11.67 -2.69
C ASP A 11 3.46 -10.15 -2.46
N LEU A 12 3.97 -9.31 -3.39
CA LEU A 12 3.79 -7.86 -3.36
C LEU A 12 2.33 -7.44 -3.48
N LEU A 13 1.57 -8.05 -4.40
CA LEU A 13 0.13 -7.79 -4.54
C LEU A 13 -0.66 -8.22 -3.31
N THR A 14 -0.33 -9.37 -2.72
CA THR A 14 -0.94 -9.84 -1.47
C THR A 14 -0.65 -8.87 -0.33
N ARG A 15 0.58 -8.36 -0.24
CA ARG A 15 0.96 -7.38 0.77
C ARG A 15 0.25 -6.04 0.57
N ARG A 16 0.11 -5.57 -0.68
CA ARG A 16 -0.64 -4.37 -1.04
C ARG A 16 -2.09 -4.46 -0.58
N ASP A 17 -2.75 -5.59 -0.83
CA ASP A 17 -4.13 -5.83 -0.39
C ASP A 17 -4.25 -5.80 1.15
N ALA A 18 -3.31 -6.44 1.87
CA ALA A 18 -3.28 -6.40 3.32
C ALA A 18 -3.07 -4.99 3.90
N VAL A 19 -2.24 -4.14 3.25
CA VAL A 19 -2.05 -2.74 3.65
C VAL A 19 -3.32 -1.92 3.38
N LEU A 20 -3.98 -2.13 2.25
CA LEU A 20 -5.26 -1.47 1.93
C LEU A 20 -6.37 -1.88 2.91
N ALA A 21 -6.44 -3.16 3.28
CA ALA A 21 -7.38 -3.65 4.29
C ALA A 21 -7.14 -3.02 5.66
N GLN A 22 -5.86 -2.86 6.06
CA GLN A 22 -5.50 -2.16 7.30
C GLN A 22 -5.90 -0.68 7.25
N LEU A 23 -5.62 0.02 6.14
CA LEU A 23 -6.03 1.41 5.94
C LEU A 23 -7.56 1.56 5.99
N ALA A 24 -8.30 0.65 5.36
CA ALA A 24 -9.77 0.64 5.37
C ALA A 24 -10.34 0.37 6.78
N GLY A 25 -9.70 -0.54 7.53
CA GLY A 25 -10.02 -0.81 8.93
C GLY A 25 -9.86 0.43 9.80
N MET A 26 -8.74 1.16 9.65
CA MET A 26 -8.48 2.41 10.37
C MET A 26 -9.48 3.53 10.04
N THR A 27 -9.98 3.60 8.80
CA THR A 27 -11.01 4.59 8.43
C THR A 27 -12.39 4.24 8.94
N SER A 28 -12.70 2.95 9.06
CA SER A 28 -14.04 2.48 9.48
C SER A 28 -14.25 2.55 10.99
N THR A 29 -13.16 2.51 11.77
CA THR A 29 -13.22 2.58 13.22
C THR A 29 -13.47 3.95 13.81
N ASP A 30 -13.52 5.04 13.02
CA ASP A 30 -13.69 6.37 13.63
C ASP A 30 -14.37 7.42 12.73
N VAL A 31 -15.71 7.39 12.73
CA VAL A 31 -16.53 8.58 12.52
C VAL A 31 -16.60 9.32 13.87
N GLY A 32 -15.47 9.85 14.33
CA GLY A 32 -15.38 10.46 15.66
C GLY A 32 -14.03 10.40 16.37
N ALA A 33 -12.93 10.14 15.65
CA ALA A 33 -11.59 9.92 16.19
C ALA A 33 -11.32 10.82 17.39
N LEU A 34 -11.48 10.24 18.58
CA LEU A 34 -11.16 10.91 19.82
C LEU A 34 -9.74 11.47 19.65
N PRO A 35 -9.54 12.78 19.86
CA PRO A 35 -8.24 13.40 19.65
C PRO A 35 -7.24 12.66 20.52
N ASN A 36 -6.20 12.05 19.93
CA ASN A 36 -5.07 11.35 20.57
C ASN A 36 -5.16 11.43 22.11
N THR A 37 -6.02 10.61 22.73
CA THR A 37 -6.41 10.88 24.12
C THR A 37 -5.22 10.52 24.98
N SER A 38 -4.57 11.51 25.57
CA SER A 38 -3.44 11.35 26.48
C SER A 38 -3.92 10.60 27.74
N GLY A 39 -3.71 9.29 27.80
CA GLY A 39 -4.22 8.40 28.84
C GLY A 39 -3.35 7.16 28.93
N THR A 40 -3.08 6.65 30.11
CA THR A 40 -1.96 5.73 30.45
C THR A 40 -2.04 4.29 29.88
N GLY A 41 -2.55 4.08 28.67
CA GLY A 41 -2.53 2.82 27.94
C GLY A 41 -1.95 3.00 26.54
N ASP A 42 -1.15 2.01 26.11
CA ASP A 42 -0.43 1.91 24.83
C ASP A 42 -1.00 2.81 23.71
N HIS A 43 -0.38 3.98 23.53
CA HIS A 43 -0.80 4.95 22.54
C HIS A 43 -0.34 4.50 21.16
N VAL A 44 -1.23 3.84 20.43
CA VAL A 44 -1.04 3.63 19.00
C VAL A 44 -1.27 4.98 18.31
N ASP A 45 -0.19 5.62 17.87
CA ASP A 45 -0.30 6.87 17.13
C ASP A 45 -0.90 6.57 15.75
N HIS A 46 -2.22 6.70 15.65
CA HIS A 46 -2.99 6.35 14.45
C HIS A 46 -2.54 7.17 13.24
N LEU A 47 -2.03 8.40 13.44
CA LEU A 47 -1.49 9.23 12.37
C LEU A 47 -0.14 8.67 11.88
N ALA A 48 0.79 8.38 12.78
CA ALA A 48 2.09 7.80 12.42
C ALA A 48 1.92 6.42 11.76
N LEU A 49 1.02 5.58 12.29
CA LEU A 49 0.70 4.28 11.70
C LEU A 49 0.13 4.44 10.28
N ARG A 50 -0.79 5.37 10.08
CA ARG A 50 -1.37 5.65 8.76
C ARG A 50 -0.33 6.14 7.76
N GLN A 51 0.57 7.03 8.18
CA GLN A 51 1.69 7.49 7.33
C GLN A 51 2.63 6.34 6.97
N SER A 52 2.93 5.45 7.91
CA SER A 52 3.74 4.25 7.65
C SER A 52 3.09 3.33 6.62
N LEU A 53 1.78 3.10 6.72
CA LEU A 53 1.03 2.26 5.76
C LEU A 53 1.00 2.88 4.35
N TYR A 54 0.80 4.19 4.23
CA TYR A 54 0.88 4.87 2.92
C TYR A 54 2.28 4.80 2.32
N ARG A 55 3.33 4.92 3.14
CA ARG A 55 4.71 4.80 2.70
C ARG A 55 5.03 3.39 2.22
N GLU A 56 4.56 2.38 2.94
CA GLU A 56 4.70 0.97 2.55
C GLU A 56 3.98 0.70 1.22
N LEU A 57 2.78 1.26 1.03
CA LEU A 57 2.05 1.13 -0.23
C LEU A 57 2.81 1.73 -1.41
N ALA A 58 3.39 2.92 -1.23
CA ALA A 58 4.21 3.58 -2.25
C ALA A 58 5.46 2.78 -2.61
N ASP A 59 6.12 2.16 -1.62
CA ASP A 59 7.30 1.31 -1.83
C ASP A 59 6.93 0.04 -2.64
N ILE A 60 5.78 -0.56 -2.33
CA ILE A 60 5.26 -1.72 -3.07
C ILE A 60 4.93 -1.35 -4.51
N ASP A 61 4.25 -0.22 -4.75
CA ASP A 61 3.95 0.25 -6.10
C ASP A 61 5.26 0.55 -6.88
N GLU A 62 6.26 1.20 -6.27
CA GLU A 62 7.58 1.42 -6.90
C GLU A 62 8.27 0.10 -7.27
N MET A 63 8.23 -0.90 -6.39
CA MET A 63 8.78 -2.23 -6.65
C MET A 63 8.05 -2.92 -7.81
N LEU A 64 6.73 -2.85 -7.85
CA LEU A 64 5.92 -3.41 -8.93
C LEU A 64 6.23 -2.73 -10.27
N GLU A 65 6.36 -1.40 -10.29
CA GLU A 65 6.74 -0.63 -11.48
C GLU A 65 8.14 -1.01 -11.99
N ARG A 66 9.12 -1.14 -11.07
CA ARG A 66 10.46 -1.61 -11.44
C ARG A 66 10.45 -3.03 -12.02
N ILE A 67 9.63 -3.92 -11.48
CA ILE A 67 9.51 -5.30 -11.97
C ILE A 67 8.79 -5.33 -13.33
N ALA A 68 7.75 -4.51 -13.52
CA ALA A 68 7.02 -4.39 -14.79
C ALA A 68 7.88 -3.81 -15.92
N GLY A 69 8.94 -3.07 -15.58
CA GLY A 69 9.87 -2.48 -16.53
C GLY A 69 9.23 -1.34 -17.34
N PRO A 70 9.98 -0.73 -18.28
CA PRO A 70 9.44 0.31 -19.15
C PRO A 70 8.29 -0.27 -19.98
N GLN A 71 7.07 0.11 -19.64
CA GLN A 71 5.90 -0.16 -20.47
C GLN A 71 6.03 0.77 -21.68
N GLU A 72 6.51 0.25 -22.82
CA GLU A 72 6.35 0.93 -24.09
C GLU A 72 4.85 1.07 -24.33
N SER A 73 4.30 2.24 -23.96
CA SER A 73 2.96 2.64 -24.31
C SER A 73 2.96 2.84 -25.83
N THR A 74 2.81 1.75 -26.57
CA THR A 74 2.50 1.80 -28.00
C THR A 74 1.13 2.41 -28.09
N SER A 75 1.10 3.74 -28.13
CA SER A 75 -0.05 4.51 -28.53
C SER A 75 -0.25 4.17 -30.00
N ARG A 76 -1.05 3.12 -30.26
CA ARG A 76 -1.39 2.69 -31.61
C ARG A 76 -2.30 3.78 -32.18
N GLY A 77 -1.67 4.84 -32.66
CA GLY A 77 -2.30 5.96 -33.34
C GLY A 77 -3.24 5.39 -34.39
N ARG A 78 -4.51 5.80 -34.31
CA ARG A 78 -5.55 5.43 -35.26
C ARG A 78 -5.08 5.90 -36.64
N LEU A 79 -4.73 4.95 -37.51
CA LEU A 79 -4.52 5.22 -38.93
C LEU A 79 -5.86 5.69 -39.50
N THR A 80 -5.99 6.99 -39.75
CA THR A 80 -7.06 7.58 -40.57
C THR A 80 -6.52 7.85 -41.95
#